data_AF-A0A346RV40-F1
#
_entry.id   AF-A0A346RV40-F1
#
_cell.length_a   1.000
_cell.length_b   1.000
_cell.length_c   1.000
_cell.angle_alpha   90.00
_cell.angle_beta   90.00
_cell.angle_gamma   90.00
#
_symmetry.space_group_name_H-M   'P 1'
#
loop_
_entity.id
_entity.type
_entity.pdbx_description
1 polymer ?
#
loop_
_entity_poly.entity_id
_entity_poly.type
_entity_poly.pdbx_seq_one_letter_code
_entity_poly.pdbx_strand_id
1 'polypeptide(L)'
;CPGKLIFAQDLILDRSEGDCVEGMAEIFDMLLATASRFRLLKLKPEEFVCLKAIILLNSGAFSFCTGTMEPLHDTAGVQNMLDTITDALIHHISQSGCSVQQQSRRQAQLLLLLSHIRHMSNKGMEHLYSMKCKNKVPLYDLLLEMLDAHRLHRPDRLGQAWTQADGEPPPDTSSNSGGSTSSGSGPRVSHEN
;
A
#
# COMPACT_ATOMS: atom_id res chain seq x y z
N CYS A 1 -19.91 11.27 -15.07
CA CYS A 1 -21.06 10.36 -14.91
C CYS A 1 -21.00 9.70 -13.54
N PRO A 2 -22.08 9.71 -12.71
CA PRO A 2 -22.12 8.88 -11.51
C PRO A 2 -22.04 7.39 -11.86
N GLY A 3 -21.35 6.58 -11.05
CA GLY A 3 -21.26 5.12 -11.24
C GLY A 3 -20.42 4.63 -12.42
N LYS A 4 -19.78 5.52 -13.18
CA LYS A 4 -18.90 5.16 -14.32
C LYS A 4 -17.50 5.76 -14.17
N LEU A 5 -16.49 5.05 -14.69
CA LEU A 5 -15.11 5.49 -14.82
C LEU A 5 -14.81 5.77 -16.30
N ILE A 6 -14.13 6.89 -16.57
CA ILE A 6 -13.71 7.28 -17.92
C ILE A 6 -12.22 6.96 -18.03
N PHE A 7 -11.87 5.93 -18.79
CA PHE A 7 -10.49 5.52 -19.02
C PHE A 7 -9.92 6.18 -20.30
N ALA A 8 -10.73 6.27 -21.35
CA ALA A 8 -10.44 6.99 -22.59
C ALA A 8 -11.71 7.67 -23.12
N GLN A 9 -11.64 8.36 -24.27
CA GLN A 9 -12.80 9.05 -24.86
C GLN A 9 -13.90 8.07 -25.31
N ASP A 10 -13.48 6.88 -25.74
CA ASP A 10 -14.27 5.75 -26.23
C ASP A 10 -14.40 4.60 -25.22
N LEU A 11 -13.64 4.63 -24.12
CA LEU A 11 -13.63 3.62 -23.05
C LEU A 11 -14.20 4.18 -21.74
N ILE A 12 -15.53 4.15 -21.61
CA ILE A 12 -16.27 4.57 -20.41
C ILE A 12 -16.97 3.36 -19.81
N LEU A 13 -16.39 2.82 -18.75
CA LEU A 13 -16.88 1.59 -18.09
C LEU A 13 -17.77 1.93 -16.89
N ASP A 14 -18.78 1.10 -16.64
CA ASP A 14 -19.48 1.04 -15.36
C ASP A 14 -19.09 -0.17 -14.51
N ARG A 15 -19.70 -0.26 -13.34
CA ARG A 15 -19.34 -1.25 -12.33
C ARG A 15 -19.56 -2.70 -12.77
N SER A 16 -20.52 -2.95 -13.68
CA SER A 16 -20.82 -4.30 -14.18
C SER A 16 -19.75 -4.80 -15.15
N GLU A 17 -19.19 -3.91 -15.96
CA GLU A 17 -18.06 -4.20 -16.85
C GLU A 17 -16.78 -4.52 -16.04
N GLY A 18 -16.68 -4.00 -14.82
CA GLY A 18 -15.62 -4.34 -13.86
C GLY A 18 -15.65 -5.78 -13.34
N ASP A 19 -16.80 -6.48 -13.40
CA ASP A 19 -16.92 -7.89 -12.98
C ASP A 19 -16.43 -8.87 -14.06
N CYS A 20 -16.22 -8.41 -15.30
CA CYS A 20 -15.68 -9.24 -16.39
C CYS A 20 -14.23 -9.71 -16.16
N VAL A 21 -13.51 -9.10 -15.22
CA VAL A 21 -12.11 -9.45 -14.89
C VAL A 21 -11.98 -9.85 -13.43
N GLU A 22 -11.55 -11.09 -13.21
CA GLU A 22 -11.30 -11.72 -11.90
C GLU A 22 -10.47 -10.81 -10.96
N GLY A 23 -11.11 -10.23 -9.95
CA GLY A 23 -10.46 -9.37 -8.94
C GLY A 23 -10.42 -7.87 -9.27
N MET A 24 -10.84 -7.45 -10.47
CA MET A 24 -10.90 -6.02 -10.84
C MET A 24 -12.06 -5.28 -10.15
N ALA A 25 -13.14 -6.00 -9.85
CA ALA A 25 -14.33 -5.53 -9.12
C ALA A 25 -14.01 -4.66 -7.88
N GLU A 26 -13.13 -5.14 -6.99
CA GLU A 26 -12.72 -4.42 -5.76
C GLU A 26 -12.01 -3.09 -6.09
N ILE A 27 -11.10 -3.11 -7.08
CA ILE A 27 -10.35 -1.94 -7.52
C ILE A 27 -11.30 -0.90 -8.15
N PHE A 28 -12.29 -1.36 -8.92
CA PHE A 28 -13.30 -0.53 -9.54
C PHE A 28 -14.17 0.19 -8.49
N ASP A 29 -14.58 -0.51 -7.42
CA ASP A 29 -15.33 0.08 -6.31
C ASP A 29 -14.52 1.14 -5.56
N MET A 30 -13.24 0.87 -5.27
CA MET A 30 -12.37 1.87 -4.62
C MET A 30 -12.16 3.12 -5.50
N LEU A 31 -12.00 2.95 -6.82
CA LEU A 31 -11.86 4.05 -7.78
C LEU A 31 -13.15 4.88 -7.85
N LEU A 32 -14.33 4.22 -7.93
CA LEU A 32 -15.63 4.90 -7.89
C LEU A 32 -15.85 5.67 -6.59
N ALA A 33 -15.49 5.08 -5.44
CA ALA A 33 -15.58 5.73 -4.14
C ALA A 33 -14.68 6.99 -4.07
N THR A 34 -13.45 6.89 -4.58
CA THR A 34 -12.50 8.01 -4.62
C THR A 34 -12.96 9.12 -5.58
N ALA A 35 -13.44 8.77 -6.77
CA ALA A 35 -14.04 9.72 -7.72
C ALA A 35 -15.35 10.34 -7.19
N SER A 36 -16.12 9.62 -6.35
CA SER A 36 -17.25 10.19 -5.61
C SER A 36 -16.78 11.20 -4.58
N ARG A 37 -15.70 10.90 -3.84
CA ARG A 37 -15.13 11.79 -2.83
C ARG A 37 -14.54 13.08 -3.42
N PHE A 38 -13.88 13.02 -4.59
CA PHE A 38 -13.45 14.22 -5.32
C PHE A 38 -14.62 15.13 -5.71
N ARG A 39 -15.74 14.56 -6.18
CA ARG A 39 -16.95 15.31 -6.51
C ARG A 39 -17.61 15.92 -5.27
N LEU A 40 -17.70 15.16 -4.18
CA LEU A 40 -18.26 15.63 -2.90
C LEU A 40 -17.45 16.81 -2.32
N LEU A 41 -16.12 16.74 -2.39
CA LEU A 41 -15.23 17.81 -1.95
C LEU A 41 -15.16 19.00 -2.94
N LYS A 42 -15.81 18.90 -4.11
CA LYS A 42 -15.72 19.88 -5.20
C LYS A 42 -14.25 20.23 -5.49
N LEU A 43 -13.45 19.20 -5.77
CA LEU A 43 -12.02 19.36 -6.06
C LEU A 43 -11.83 20.24 -7.30
N LYS A 44 -11.04 21.31 -7.19
CA LYS A 44 -10.73 22.21 -8.29
C LYS A 44 -9.58 21.67 -9.16
N PRO A 45 -9.47 22.07 -10.44
CA PRO A 45 -8.37 21.65 -11.31
C PRO A 45 -6.98 21.99 -10.74
N GLU A 46 -6.83 23.15 -10.12
CA GLU A 46 -5.56 23.63 -9.56
C GLU A 46 -5.15 22.76 -8.36
N GLU A 47 -6.09 22.50 -7.45
CA GLU A 47 -5.90 21.58 -6.31
C GLU A 47 -5.54 20.17 -6.79
N PHE A 48 -6.20 19.68 -7.86
CA PHE A 48 -5.92 18.36 -8.43
C PHE A 48 -4.51 18.26 -9.03
N VAL A 49 -4.02 19.31 -9.70
CA VAL A 49 -2.64 19.36 -10.21
C VAL A 49 -1.63 19.37 -9.06
N CYS A 50 -1.87 20.14 -7.99
CA CYS A 50 -1.04 20.09 -6.77
C CYS A 50 -1.01 18.67 -6.18
N LEU A 51 -2.15 17.99 -6.05
CA LEU A 51 -2.20 16.62 -5.52
C LEU A 51 -1.44 15.62 -6.40
N LYS A 52 -1.50 15.73 -7.74
CA LYS A 52 -0.69 14.91 -8.65
C LYS A 52 0.82 15.12 -8.43
N ALA A 53 1.25 16.37 -8.26
CA ALA A 53 2.66 16.70 -8.03
C ALA A 53 3.14 16.21 -6.65
N ILE A 54 2.30 16.31 -5.60
CA ILE A 54 2.58 15.74 -4.28
C ILE A 54 2.72 14.21 -4.37
N ILE A 55 1.83 13.50 -5.07
CA ILE A 55 1.95 12.04 -5.29
C ILE A 55 3.30 11.69 -5.92
N LEU A 56 3.69 12.40 -6.98
CA LEU A 56 4.93 12.16 -7.70
C LEU A 56 6.15 12.34 -6.80
N LEU A 57 6.27 13.49 -6.12
CA LEU A 57 7.44 13.81 -5.30
C LEU A 57 7.48 13.05 -3.96
N ASN A 58 6.33 12.73 -3.37
CA ASN A 58 6.23 11.96 -2.12
C ASN A 58 6.32 10.43 -2.33
N SER A 59 6.42 9.96 -3.58
CA SER A 59 6.57 8.52 -3.88
C SER A 59 7.89 7.96 -3.32
N GLY A 60 9.01 8.66 -3.56
CA GLY A 60 10.37 8.23 -3.16
C GLY A 60 10.69 8.35 -1.68
N ALA A 61 9.91 9.11 -0.90
CA ALA A 61 10.11 9.23 0.56
C ALA A 61 9.97 7.88 1.31
N PHE A 62 9.39 6.88 0.66
CA PHE A 62 9.16 5.54 1.22
C PHE A 62 10.31 4.56 0.95
N SER A 63 11.30 4.93 0.13
CA SER A 63 12.47 4.06 -0.09
C SER A 63 13.37 3.92 1.14
N PHE A 64 13.24 4.81 2.13
CA PHE A 64 13.85 4.61 3.45
C PHE A 64 13.34 3.35 4.19
N CYS A 65 12.16 2.82 3.83
CA CYS A 65 11.62 1.58 4.39
C CYS A 65 12.07 0.32 3.63
N THR A 66 12.81 0.49 2.53
CA THR A 66 13.16 -0.57 1.58
C THR A 66 14.64 -0.41 1.25
N GLY A 67 15.52 -0.96 2.11
CA GLY A 67 16.95 -0.64 2.22
C GLY A 67 17.86 -1.06 1.05
N THR A 68 17.36 -0.94 -0.19
CA THR A 68 18.03 -1.27 -1.46
C THR A 68 18.03 -0.10 -2.46
N MET A 69 17.29 0.99 -2.23
CA MET A 69 17.33 2.15 -3.13
C MET A 69 18.43 3.13 -2.73
N GLU A 70 19.20 3.59 -3.72
CA GLU A 70 20.05 4.78 -3.59
C GLU A 70 19.20 5.98 -3.10
N PRO A 71 19.68 6.77 -2.12
CA PRO A 71 19.05 8.03 -1.76
C PRO A 71 18.90 8.95 -2.98
N LEU A 72 17.83 9.75 -3.01
CA LEU A 72 17.70 10.82 -3.99
C LEU A 72 18.92 11.76 -3.89
N HIS A 73 19.58 12.03 -5.01
CA HIS A 73 20.79 12.86 -5.07
C HIS A 73 20.58 14.28 -4.50
N ASP A 74 19.36 14.79 -4.55
CA ASP A 74 18.98 16.07 -3.93
C ASP A 74 17.64 15.94 -3.16
N THR A 75 17.70 15.32 -1.98
CA THR A 75 16.55 15.24 -1.06
C THR A 75 16.06 16.61 -0.60
N ALA A 76 16.98 17.59 -0.45
CA ALA A 76 16.64 18.93 -0.01
C ALA A 76 15.86 19.71 -1.08
N GLY A 77 16.28 19.66 -2.35
CA GLY A 77 15.54 20.21 -3.47
C GLY A 77 14.15 19.60 -3.64
N VAL A 78 14.02 18.27 -3.51
CA VAL A 78 12.73 17.59 -3.55
C VAL A 78 11.81 18.02 -2.39
N GLN A 79 12.35 18.22 -1.19
CA GLN A 79 11.57 18.74 -0.06
C GLN A 79 11.13 20.19 -0.31
N ASN A 80 12.03 21.07 -0.77
CA ASN A 80 11.70 22.45 -1.12
C ASN A 80 10.59 22.52 -2.20
N MET A 81 10.60 21.59 -3.17
CA MET A 81 9.52 21.47 -4.17
C MET A 81 8.20 21.03 -3.53
N LEU A 82 8.21 20.05 -2.63
CA LEU A 82 7.02 19.61 -1.88
C LEU A 82 6.43 20.74 -1.04
N ASP A 83 7.27 21.54 -0.38
CA ASP A 83 6.85 22.69 0.41
C ASP A 83 6.22 23.76 -0.49
N THR A 84 6.89 24.10 -1.61
CA THR A 84 6.37 25.04 -2.63
C THR A 84 5.01 24.62 -3.18
N ILE A 85 4.81 23.33 -3.46
CA ILE A 85 3.53 22.80 -3.96
C ILE A 85 2.46 22.77 -2.85
N THR A 86 2.87 22.58 -1.60
CA THR A 86 1.98 22.64 -0.44
C THR A 86 1.48 24.07 -0.21
N ASP A 87 2.35 25.07 -0.33
CA ASP A 87 1.98 26.49 -0.30
C ASP A 87 1.06 26.88 -1.46
N ALA A 88 1.35 26.40 -2.67
CA ALA A 88 0.47 26.59 -3.82
C ALA A 88 -0.94 25.98 -3.59
N LEU A 89 -1.01 24.79 -2.99
CA LEU A 89 -2.28 24.15 -2.61
C LEU A 89 -3.04 24.98 -1.56
N ILE A 90 -2.36 25.47 -0.52
CA ILE A 90 -2.95 26.36 0.50
C ILE A 90 -3.49 27.65 -0.15
N HIS A 91 -2.75 28.23 -1.08
CA HIS A 91 -3.16 29.42 -1.83
C HIS A 91 -4.42 29.17 -2.68
N HIS A 92 -4.51 28.06 -3.42
CA HIS A 92 -5.72 27.73 -4.19
C HIS A 92 -6.93 27.37 -3.31
N ILE A 93 -6.69 26.83 -2.12
CA ILE A 93 -7.71 26.62 -1.09
C ILE A 93 -8.22 27.97 -0.56
N SER A 94 -7.33 28.91 -0.20
CA SER A 94 -7.69 30.19 0.41
C SER A 94 -8.48 31.13 -0.52
N GLN A 95 -8.23 31.06 -1.83
CA GLN A 95 -9.04 31.73 -2.88
C GLN A 95 -10.54 31.35 -2.85
N SER A 96 -10.93 30.32 -2.10
CA SER A 96 -12.34 29.92 -1.93
C SER A 96 -13.09 30.75 -0.87
N GLY A 97 -12.46 31.75 -0.25
CA GLY A 97 -13.06 32.57 0.82
C GLY A 97 -13.20 31.85 2.17
N CYS A 98 -12.51 30.73 2.35
CA CYS A 98 -12.56 29.93 3.57
C CYS A 98 -11.77 30.56 4.73
N SER A 99 -12.25 30.42 5.97
CA SER A 99 -11.47 30.78 7.16
C SER A 99 -10.23 29.89 7.32
N VAL A 100 -9.19 30.34 8.02
CA VAL A 100 -7.93 29.58 8.21
C VAL A 100 -8.17 28.16 8.73
N GLN A 101 -9.14 27.98 9.64
CA GLN A 101 -9.54 26.66 10.16
C GLN A 101 -10.23 25.77 9.11
N GLN A 102 -10.99 26.36 8.19
CA GLN A 102 -11.58 25.66 7.05
C GLN A 102 -10.52 25.30 6.01
N GLN A 103 -9.53 26.17 5.80
CA GLN A 103 -8.41 25.94 4.90
C GLN A 103 -7.58 24.72 5.35
N SER A 104 -7.16 24.68 6.62
CA SER A 104 -6.40 23.55 7.17
C SER A 104 -7.22 22.24 7.17
N ARG A 105 -8.52 22.31 7.50
CA ARG A 105 -9.43 21.14 7.40
C ARG A 105 -9.53 20.63 5.96
N ARG A 106 -9.64 21.53 4.97
CA ARG A 106 -9.68 21.14 3.55
C ARG A 106 -8.36 20.53 3.10
N GLN A 107 -7.23 21.14 3.45
CA GLN A 107 -5.90 20.61 3.16
C GLN A 107 -5.73 19.18 3.70
N ALA A 108 -6.05 18.95 4.98
CA ALA A 108 -6.03 17.62 5.58
C ALA A 108 -6.98 16.63 4.87
N GLN A 109 -8.19 17.07 4.50
CA GLN A 109 -9.13 16.25 3.73
C GLN A 109 -8.60 15.87 2.35
N LEU A 110 -7.85 16.74 1.67
CA LEU A 110 -7.26 16.49 0.36
C LEU A 110 -6.04 15.57 0.46
N LEU A 111 -5.13 15.82 1.40
CA LEU A 111 -3.95 14.99 1.64
C LEU A 111 -4.34 13.56 2.07
N LEU A 112 -5.42 13.39 2.84
CA LEU A 112 -5.92 12.07 3.22
C LEU A 112 -6.37 11.22 2.01
N LEU A 113 -6.75 11.83 0.89
CA LEU A 113 -7.11 11.08 -0.34
C LEU A 113 -5.90 10.38 -0.94
N LEU A 114 -4.68 10.90 -0.68
CA LEU A 114 -3.45 10.32 -1.19
C LEU A 114 -3.16 8.94 -0.57
N SER A 115 -3.61 8.67 0.66
CA SER A 115 -3.49 7.35 1.27
C SER A 115 -4.42 6.33 0.60
N HIS A 116 -5.65 6.73 0.25
CA HIS A 116 -6.57 5.90 -0.52
C HIS A 116 -6.02 5.60 -1.93
N ILE A 117 -5.47 6.61 -2.61
CA ILE A 117 -4.83 6.45 -3.92
C ILE A 117 -3.65 5.48 -3.83
N ARG A 118 -2.80 5.60 -2.81
CA ARG A 118 -1.69 4.67 -2.56
C ARG A 118 -2.18 3.23 -2.31
N HIS A 119 -3.25 3.05 -1.54
CA HIS A 119 -3.84 1.73 -1.30
C HIS A 119 -4.38 1.11 -2.60
N MET A 120 -5.13 1.87 -3.39
CA MET A 120 -5.62 1.44 -4.71
C MET A 120 -4.47 1.11 -5.67
N SER A 121 -3.39 1.91 -5.66
CA SER A 121 -2.18 1.67 -6.46
C SER A 121 -1.55 0.33 -6.12
N ASN A 122 -1.40 0.01 -4.83
CA ASN A 122 -0.85 -1.27 -4.39
C ASN A 122 -1.74 -2.45 -4.84
N LYS A 123 -3.05 -2.35 -4.63
CA LYS A 123 -4.04 -3.37 -5.06
C LYS A 123 -4.04 -3.58 -6.59
N GLY A 124 -4.01 -2.49 -7.36
CA GLY A 124 -3.93 -2.54 -8.82
C GLY A 124 -2.65 -3.18 -9.33
N MET A 125 -1.52 -2.87 -8.68
CA MET A 125 -0.22 -3.47 -8.96
C MET A 125 -0.17 -4.98 -8.64
N GLU A 126 -0.70 -5.38 -7.48
CA GLU A 126 -0.82 -6.81 -7.10
C GLU A 126 -1.71 -7.58 -8.10
N HIS A 127 -2.82 -6.98 -8.54
CA HIS A 127 -3.69 -7.56 -9.56
C HIS A 127 -2.99 -7.67 -10.93
N LEU A 128 -2.31 -6.61 -11.39
CA LEU A 128 -1.57 -6.62 -12.65
C LEU A 128 -0.45 -7.67 -12.66
N TYR A 129 0.25 -7.82 -11.53
CA TYR A 129 1.24 -8.88 -11.35
C TYR A 129 0.62 -10.28 -11.38
N SER A 130 -0.56 -10.48 -10.78
CA SER A 130 -1.30 -11.74 -10.90
C SER A 130 -1.68 -12.05 -12.35
N MET A 131 -2.09 -11.05 -13.13
CA MET A 131 -2.41 -11.21 -14.56
C MET A 131 -1.17 -11.54 -15.42
N LYS A 132 -0.01 -10.93 -15.12
CA LYS A 132 1.30 -11.29 -15.68
C LYS A 132 1.62 -12.76 -15.41
N CYS A 133 1.59 -13.20 -14.15
CA CYS A 133 1.91 -14.58 -13.78
C CYS A 133 0.94 -15.62 -14.36
N LYS A 134 -0.34 -15.27 -14.56
CA LYS A 134 -1.35 -16.11 -15.21
C LYS A 134 -1.24 -16.09 -16.76
N ASN A 135 -0.32 -15.33 -17.35
CA ASN A 135 -0.22 -15.06 -18.79
C ASN A 135 -1.54 -14.61 -19.44
N LYS A 136 -2.41 -13.94 -18.68
CA LYS A 136 -3.76 -13.53 -19.14
C LYS A 136 -3.75 -12.27 -20.01
N VAL A 137 -2.71 -11.44 -19.91
CA VAL A 137 -2.60 -10.15 -20.59
C VAL A 137 -1.15 -9.93 -21.05
N PRO A 138 -0.89 -9.62 -22.34
CA PRO A 138 0.42 -9.17 -22.77
C PRO A 138 0.70 -7.77 -22.23
N LEU A 139 1.84 -7.59 -21.56
CA LEU A 139 2.30 -6.29 -21.08
C LEU A 139 3.37 -5.75 -22.01
N TYR A 140 3.31 -4.45 -22.32
CA TYR A 140 4.37 -3.74 -23.04
C TYR A 140 5.62 -3.63 -22.16
N ASP A 141 6.81 -3.64 -22.77
CA ASP A 141 8.11 -3.64 -22.07
C ASP A 141 8.22 -2.53 -21.00
N LEU A 142 7.85 -1.29 -21.34
CA LEU A 142 7.83 -0.17 -20.39
C LEU A 142 6.93 -0.40 -19.18
N LEU A 143 5.75 -1.01 -19.38
CA LEU A 143 4.83 -1.33 -18.29
C LEU A 143 5.37 -2.51 -17.44
N LEU A 144 6.11 -3.42 -18.07
CA LEU A 144 6.79 -4.53 -17.40
C LEU A 144 7.93 -4.02 -16.51
N GLU A 145 8.77 -3.12 -17.03
CA GLU A 145 9.84 -2.44 -16.29
C GLU A 145 9.30 -1.69 -15.08
N MET A 146 8.22 -0.89 -15.25
CA MET A 146 7.56 -0.19 -14.14
C MET A 146 7.03 -1.16 -13.07
N LEU A 147 6.46 -2.29 -13.48
CA LEU A 147 5.91 -3.30 -12.56
C LEU A 147 7.00 -4.05 -11.80
N ASP A 148 8.11 -4.40 -12.46
CA ASP A 148 9.22 -5.12 -11.84
C ASP A 148 10.11 -4.19 -10.99
N ALA A 149 10.19 -2.88 -11.30
CA ALA A 149 10.85 -1.88 -10.45
C ALA A 149 10.29 -1.87 -9.01
N HIS A 150 8.98 -2.07 -8.84
CA HIS A 150 8.36 -2.19 -7.52
C HIS A 150 8.76 -3.47 -6.76
N ARG A 151 9.25 -4.53 -7.42
CA ARG A 151 9.73 -5.74 -6.74
C ARG A 151 11.10 -5.58 -6.11
N LEU A 152 12.00 -4.80 -6.72
CA LEU A 152 13.32 -4.46 -6.17
C LEU A 152 13.26 -3.73 -4.81
N HIS A 153 12.07 -3.20 -4.48
CA HIS A 153 11.76 -2.49 -3.24
C HIS A 153 11.06 -3.34 -2.18
N ARG A 154 10.82 -4.65 -2.39
CA ARG A 154 10.32 -5.53 -1.32
C ARG A 154 11.43 -6.51 -0.91
N PRO A 155 12.01 -6.40 0.31
CA PRO A 155 12.96 -7.41 0.78
C PRO A 155 12.25 -8.77 0.80
N ASP A 156 12.83 -9.74 0.12
CA ASP A 156 12.20 -11.03 -0.10
C ASP A 156 12.16 -11.84 1.20
N ARG A 157 10.98 -11.83 1.85
CA ARG A 157 10.67 -12.66 3.02
C ARG A 157 10.03 -14.00 2.65
N LEU A 158 10.15 -14.43 1.39
CA LEU A 158 9.64 -15.70 0.86
C LEU A 158 10.76 -16.63 0.31
N GLY A 159 12.03 -16.28 0.53
CA GLY A 159 13.21 -17.09 0.15
C GLY A 159 13.68 -18.15 1.16
N GLN A 160 12.97 -18.40 2.27
CA GLN A 160 13.29 -19.45 3.24
C GLN A 160 12.12 -20.41 3.51
N ALA A 161 11.73 -21.10 2.44
CA ALA A 161 11.20 -22.46 2.50
C ALA A 161 11.73 -23.20 1.26
N TRP A 162 11.82 -24.53 1.31
CA TRP A 162 12.24 -25.40 0.20
C TRP A 162 13.74 -25.49 -0.14
N THR A 163 14.56 -25.87 0.85
CA THR A 163 15.72 -26.74 0.60
C THR A 163 15.81 -27.83 1.67
N GLN A 164 15.66 -29.09 1.22
CA GLN A 164 16.00 -30.35 1.90
C GLN A 164 15.55 -30.55 3.37
N ALA A 165 14.44 -31.28 3.53
CA ALA A 165 14.27 -32.21 4.64
C ALA A 165 14.74 -33.61 4.18
N ASP A 166 16.04 -33.87 4.27
CA ASP A 166 16.65 -35.21 4.14
C ASP A 166 17.95 -35.21 4.96
N GLY A 167 17.99 -36.02 6.02
CA GLY A 167 19.13 -36.10 6.96
C GLY A 167 18.72 -36.67 8.32
N GLU A 168 19.27 -37.83 8.68
CA GLU A 168 18.95 -38.61 9.89
C GLU A 168 19.17 -37.87 11.23
N PRO A 169 18.43 -38.24 12.30
CA PRO A 169 18.78 -37.89 13.66
C PRO A 169 19.96 -38.75 14.18
N PRO A 170 20.89 -38.19 14.97
CA PRO A 170 21.95 -38.99 15.59
C PRO A 170 21.38 -39.90 16.70
N PRO A 171 21.96 -41.10 16.92
CA PRO A 171 21.54 -42.00 17.98
C PRO A 171 22.26 -41.69 19.30
N ASP A 172 21.53 -41.77 20.42
CA ASP A 172 22.14 -41.92 21.74
C ASP A 172 21.45 -43.06 22.53
N THR A 173 22.27 -43.83 23.24
CA THR A 173 21.96 -45.19 23.68
C THR A 173 21.31 -45.28 25.06
N SER A 174 20.59 -46.39 25.27
CA SER A 174 19.77 -46.68 26.46
C SER A 174 20.52 -47.32 27.64
N SER A 175 19.85 -47.33 28.81
CA SER A 175 20.13 -48.07 30.07
C SER A 175 21.02 -47.31 31.10
N ASN A 176 20.85 -47.49 32.43
CA ASN A 176 20.07 -48.49 33.17
C ASN A 176 19.49 -47.99 34.54
N SER A 177 18.71 -48.85 35.20
CA SER A 177 17.85 -48.70 36.39
C SER A 177 18.46 -48.42 37.78
N GLY A 178 17.63 -47.85 38.68
CA GLY A 178 17.65 -48.01 40.15
C GLY A 178 17.82 -46.69 40.95
N GLY A 179 17.10 -46.39 42.04
CA GLY A 179 15.97 -47.06 42.73
C GLY A 179 15.42 -46.18 43.88
N SER A 180 14.28 -46.57 44.48
CA SER A 180 13.69 -46.18 45.80
C SER A 180 14.39 -45.07 46.64
N THR A 181 13.78 -43.97 47.10
CA THR A 181 12.73 -43.79 48.17
C THR A 181 12.37 -42.27 48.30
N SER A 182 11.34 -41.73 48.97
CA SER A 182 10.08 -42.18 49.64
C SER A 182 9.22 -40.93 50.03
N SER A 183 8.01 -41.15 50.57
CA SER A 183 7.29 -40.32 51.59
C SER A 183 7.08 -38.81 51.38
N GLY A 184 5.82 -38.35 51.38
CA GLY A 184 5.50 -36.91 51.61
C GLY A 184 4.07 -36.47 51.26
N SER A 185 3.14 -36.65 52.20
CA SER A 185 1.72 -36.23 52.19
C SER A 185 1.41 -34.83 51.59
N GLY A 186 0.27 -34.70 50.90
CA GLY A 186 -0.39 -33.39 50.66
C GLY A 186 -1.30 -32.98 51.85
N PRO A 187 -2.35 -32.13 51.67
CA PRO A 187 -2.71 -31.33 50.48
C PRO A 187 -3.23 -29.89 50.79
N ARG A 188 -3.74 -29.19 49.76
CA ARG A 188 -4.85 -28.19 49.78
C ARG A 188 -4.67 -26.75 50.35
N VAL A 189 -4.85 -25.77 49.44
CA VAL A 189 -5.93 -24.73 49.42
C VAL A 189 -5.79 -23.38 50.17
N SER A 190 -6.13 -22.31 49.40
CA SER A 190 -6.78 -21.03 49.75
C SER A 190 -6.03 -19.71 50.01
N HIS A 191 -6.47 -18.71 49.20
CA HIS A 191 -6.82 -17.31 49.51
C HIS A 191 -5.77 -16.18 49.62
N GLU A 192 -6.18 -15.04 49.02
CA GLU A 192 -5.91 -13.61 49.30
C GLU A 192 -4.45 -13.17 49.62
N ASN A 193 -3.95 -12.05 49.08
CA ASN A 193 -4.61 -10.81 48.65
C ASN A 193 -3.79 -10.09 47.57
#